data_AF-A0A3B0URJ4-F1
#
_entry.id   AF-A0A3B0URJ4-F1
#
_cell.length_a   1.000
_cell.length_b   1.000
_cell.length_c   1.000
_cell.angle_alpha   90.00
_cell.angle_beta   90.00
_cell.angle_gamma   90.00
#
_symmetry.space_group_name_H-M   'P 1'
#
loop_
_entity.id
_entity.type
_entity.pdbx_description
1 polymer ?
#
loop_
_entity_poly.entity_id
_entity_poly.type
_entity_poly.pdbx_seq_one_letter_code
_entity_poly.pdbx_strand_id
1 'polypeptide(L)'
;MQTAKSELLVRKQIMLSNENLEKLSLIAKQKKTSVAHIVRNAVDSYEPDEKDVDELQELMELATQKLREAVEDTRATRKHLRKTLNNLSTKEI
;
A
#
# COMPACT_ATOMS: atom_id res chain seq x y z
N MET A 1 32.68 20.09 12.82
CA MET A 1 32.33 18.72 12.39
C MET A 1 31.11 18.29 13.17
N GLN A 2 29.97 18.15 12.51
CA GLN A 2 28.69 17.82 13.15
C GLN A 2 28.61 16.30 13.27
N THR A 3 28.76 15.77 14.48
CA THR A 3 28.64 14.34 14.75
C THR A 3 27.18 13.94 14.60
N ALA A 4 26.86 13.18 13.55
CA ALA A 4 25.59 12.50 13.45
C ALA A 4 25.36 11.70 14.74
N LYS A 5 24.24 11.96 15.43
CA LYS A 5 23.79 11.14 16.56
C LYS A 5 23.73 9.70 16.07
N SER A 6 24.69 8.89 16.51
CA SER A 6 24.59 7.44 16.43
C SER A 6 23.39 7.04 17.28
N GLU A 7 22.21 6.92 16.67
CA GLU A 7 21.10 6.18 17.27
C GLU A 7 21.64 4.83 17.74
N LEU A 8 21.50 4.51 19.03
CA LEU A 8 22.10 3.32 19.61
C LEU A 8 21.62 2.08 18.85
N LEU A 9 22.52 1.50 18.05
CA LEU A 9 22.25 0.28 17.30
C LEU A 9 22.29 -0.91 18.27
N VAL A 10 21.23 -1.08 19.06
CA VAL A 10 21.12 -2.18 20.02
C VAL A 10 20.70 -3.45 19.28
N ARG A 11 21.55 -4.48 19.29
CA ARG A 11 21.20 -5.81 18.77
C ARG A 11 20.28 -6.50 19.76
N LYS A 12 18.97 -6.55 19.46
CA LYS A 12 17.99 -7.32 20.22
C LYS A 12 17.92 -8.76 19.69
N GLN A 13 18.13 -9.73 20.57
CA GLN A 13 17.90 -11.15 20.25
C GLN A 13 16.40 -11.45 20.37
N ILE A 14 15.83 -12.08 19.34
CA ILE A 14 14.42 -12.47 19.29
C ILE A 14 14.38 -13.96 19.01
N MET A 15 13.55 -14.70 19.75
CA MET A 15 13.34 -16.12 19.56
C MET A 15 12.21 -16.34 18.55
N LEU A 16 12.47 -17.14 17.51
CA LEU A 16 11.51 -17.49 16.47
C LEU A 16 11.45 -19.01 16.35
N SER A 17 10.26 -19.57 16.08
CA SER A 17 10.15 -20.97 15.68
C SER A 17 10.76 -21.19 14.30
N ASN A 18 11.21 -22.42 14.03
CA ASN A 18 11.78 -22.78 12.73
C ASN A 18 10.82 -22.51 11.56
N GLU A 19 9.53 -22.80 11.75
CA GLU A 19 8.49 -22.52 10.76
C GLU A 19 8.36 -21.02 10.43
N ASN A 20 8.46 -20.16 11.45
CA ASN A 20 8.39 -18.71 11.24
C ASN A 20 9.66 -18.18 10.57
N LEU A 21 10.81 -18.80 10.84
CA LEU A 21 12.07 -18.47 10.18
C LEU A 21 12.01 -18.78 8.67
N GLU A 22 11.44 -19.93 8.29
CA GLU A 22 11.25 -20.30 6.88
C GLU A 22 10.35 -19.30 6.15
N LYS A 23 9.21 -18.93 6.74
CA LYS A 23 8.29 -17.93 6.18
C LYS A 23 8.97 -16.58 5.98
N LEU A 24 9.68 -16.10 7.00
CA LEU A 24 10.41 -14.83 6.92
C LEU A 24 11.54 -14.87 5.88
N SER A 25 12.21 -16.01 5.72
CA SER A 25 13.25 -16.19 4.70
C SER A 25 12.70 -16.08 3.27
N LEU A 26 11.50 -16.61 3.04
CA LEU A 26 10.80 -16.52 1.76
C LEU A 26 10.44 -15.05 1.44
N ILE A 27 9.87 -14.34 2.42
CA ILE A 27 9.49 -12.93 2.28
C ILE A 27 10.74 -12.06 2.06
N ALA A 28 11.83 -12.34 2.77
CA ALA A 28 13.13 -11.66 2.60
C ALA A 28 13.65 -11.78 1.17
N LYS A 29 13.59 -12.98 0.60
CA LYS A 29 14.00 -13.25 -0.78
C LYS A 29 13.14 -12.49 -1.79
N GLN A 30 11.82 -12.49 -1.60
CA GLN A 30 10.90 -11.77 -2.48
C GLN A 30 11.12 -10.25 -2.45
N LYS A 31 11.30 -9.69 -1.24
CA LYS A 31 11.51 -8.26 -1.03
C LYS A 31 12.97 -7.81 -1.19
N LYS A 32 13.88 -8.71 -1.59
CA LYS A 32 15.33 -8.47 -1.73
C LYS A 32 15.94 -7.75 -0.51
N THR A 33 15.53 -8.15 0.68
CA THR A 33 15.97 -7.55 1.95
C THR A 33 16.39 -8.63 2.94
N SER A 34 16.92 -8.23 4.10
CA SER A 34 17.31 -9.17 5.15
C SER A 34 16.11 -9.55 6.04
N VAL A 35 16.16 -10.77 6.58
CA VAL A 35 15.18 -11.24 7.58
C VAL A 35 15.13 -10.29 8.78
N ALA A 36 16.29 -9.81 9.24
CA ALA A 36 16.36 -8.85 10.35
C ALA A 36 15.65 -7.53 10.05
N HIS A 37 15.70 -7.06 8.80
CA HIS A 37 15.00 -5.85 8.37
C HIS A 37 13.47 -6.07 8.38
N ILE A 38 13.01 -7.24 7.94
CA ILE A 38 11.58 -7.58 7.99
C ILE A 38 11.08 -7.66 9.43
N VAL A 39 11.82 -8.33 10.30
CA VAL A 39 11.46 -8.45 11.73
C VAL A 39 11.44 -7.07 12.39
N ARG A 40 12.41 -6.21 12.08
CA ARG A 40 12.42 -4.83 12.59
C ARG A 40 11.17 -4.07 12.16
N ASN A 41 10.88 -4.05 10.87
CA ASN A 41 9.71 -3.33 10.36
C ASN A 41 8.41 -3.88 10.95
N ALA A 42 8.31 -5.20 11.13
CA ALA A 42 7.13 -5.83 11.73
C ALA A 42 6.96 -5.45 13.21
N VAL A 43 8.04 -5.32 13.97
CA VAL A 43 8.01 -4.85 15.36
C VAL A 43 7.68 -3.37 15.42
N ASP A 44 8.29 -2.56 14.55
CA ASP A 44 8.06 -1.11 14.50
C ASP A 44 6.63 -0.77 14.06
N SER A 45 6.00 -1.61 13.25
CA SER A 45 4.61 -1.47 12.81
C SER A 45 3.60 -2.22 13.67
N TYR A 46 4.04 -2.85 14.77
CA TYR A 46 3.12 -3.62 15.62
C TYR A 46 2.47 -2.69 16.66
N GLU A 47 1.19 -2.41 16.46
CA GLU A 47 0.37 -1.62 17.39
C GLU A 47 -0.55 -2.57 18.20
N PRO A 48 -0.23 -2.87 19.47
CA PRO A 48 -0.92 -3.89 20.25
C PRO A 48 -2.36 -3.53 20.64
N ASP A 49 -2.73 -2.25 20.55
CA ASP A 49 -4.05 -1.71 20.93
C ASP A 49 -4.95 -1.42 19.71
N GLU A 50 -4.56 -1.87 18.50
CA GLU A 50 -5.37 -1.70 17.29
C GLU A 50 -6.73 -2.42 17.41
N LYS A 51 -7.73 -1.66 17.84
CA LYS A 51 -9.14 -1.90 17.51
C LYS A 51 -9.45 -1.53 16.05
N ASP A 52 -8.45 -1.08 15.29
CA ASP A 52 -8.60 -0.37 14.02
C ASP A 52 -8.46 -1.26 12.77
N VAL A 53 -8.26 -2.58 12.91
CA VAL A 53 -8.21 -3.46 11.73
C VAL A 53 -9.54 -3.41 10.96
N ASP A 54 -10.65 -3.35 11.69
CA ASP A 54 -12.00 -3.21 11.10
C ASP A 54 -12.21 -1.81 10.50
N GLU A 55 -11.72 -0.75 11.16
CA GLU A 55 -11.86 0.64 10.71
C GLU A 55 -10.98 0.93 9.47
N LEU A 56 -9.77 0.39 9.43
CA LEU A 56 -8.87 0.44 8.28
C LEU A 56 -9.48 -0.29 7.08
N GLN A 57 -10.12 -1.44 7.33
CA GLN A 57 -10.77 -2.22 6.28
C GLN A 57 -12.00 -1.50 5.73
N GLU A 58 -12.82 -0.88 6.58
CA GLU A 58 -13.95 -0.04 6.17
C GLU A 58 -13.50 1.17 5.33
N LEU A 59 -12.40 1.83 5.74
CA LEU A 59 -11.83 2.96 5.01
C LEU A 59 -11.30 2.53 3.64
N MET A 60 -10.66 1.35 3.55
CA MET A 60 -10.17 0.78 2.30
C MET A 60 -11.30 0.38 1.35
N GLU A 61 -12.41 -0.15 1.88
CA GLU A 61 -13.61 -0.44 1.08
C GLU A 61 -14.24 0.84 0.52
N LEU A 62 -14.38 1.88 1.35
CA LEU A 62 -14.89 3.19 0.93
C LEU A 62 -13.99 3.81 -0.16
N ALA A 63 -12.68 3.79 0.02
CA ALA A 63 -11.74 4.31 -0.97
C ALA A 63 -11.84 3.55 -2.31
N THR A 64 -11.98 2.23 -2.25
CA THR A 64 -12.15 1.38 -3.42
C THR A 64 -13.47 1.68 -4.14
N GLN A 65 -14.56 1.88 -3.41
CA GLN A 65 -15.85 2.27 -3.98
C GLN A 65 -15.75 3.63 -4.68
N LYS A 66 -15.18 4.64 -4.03
CA LYS A 66 -15.02 5.98 -4.61
C LYS A 66 -14.15 5.97 -5.87
N LEU A 67 -13.10 5.15 -5.89
CA LEU A 67 -12.27 4.97 -7.08
C LEU A 67 -13.07 4.36 -8.24
N ARG A 68 -13.91 3.36 -7.98
CA ARG A 68 -14.78 2.76 -9.00
C ARG A 68 -15.77 3.76 -9.57
N GLU A 69 -16.45 4.52 -8.70
CA GLU A 69 -17.37 5.60 -9.09
C GLU A 69 -16.66 6.61 -10.02
N ALA A 70 -15.49 7.11 -9.62
CA ALA A 70 -14.73 8.07 -10.42
C ALA A 70 -14.29 7.51 -11.79
N VAL A 71 -13.95 6.22 -11.86
CA VAL A 71 -13.59 5.55 -13.13
C VAL A 71 -14.81 5.42 -14.04
N GLU A 72 -15.96 5.05 -13.50
CA GLU A 72 -17.21 4.93 -14.26
C GLU A 72 -17.67 6.30 -14.79
N ASP A 73 -17.66 7.32 -13.95
CA ASP A 73 -17.96 8.70 -14.33
C ASP A 73 -17.03 9.17 -15.45
N THR A 74 -15.72 8.97 -15.30
CA THR A 74 -14.74 9.36 -16.33
C THR A 74 -15.01 8.64 -17.66
N ARG A 75 -15.39 7.36 -17.63
CA ARG A 75 -15.74 6.59 -18.83
C ARG A 75 -17.01 7.15 -19.48
N ALA A 76 -18.04 7.44 -18.69
CA ALA A 76 -19.28 8.03 -19.17
C ALA A 76 -19.03 9.40 -19.82
N THR A 77 -18.29 10.29 -19.15
CA THR A 77 -17.92 11.61 -19.68
C THR A 77 -17.17 11.49 -21.00
N ARG A 78 -16.19 10.58 -21.10
CA ARG A 78 -15.45 10.34 -22.36
C ARG A 78 -16.37 9.87 -23.48
N LYS A 79 -17.35 9.00 -23.19
CA LYS A 79 -18.33 8.53 -24.17
C LYS A 79 -19.21 9.68 -24.68
N HIS A 80 -19.71 10.51 -23.76
CA HIS A 80 -20.49 11.70 -24.11
C HIS A 80 -19.67 12.68 -24.95
N LEU A 81 -18.43 12.96 -24.53
CA LEU A 81 -17.54 13.89 -25.22
C LEU A 81 -17.22 13.44 -26.64
N ARG A 82 -16.95 12.13 -26.85
CA ARG A 82 -16.79 11.55 -28.18
C ARG A 82 -18.04 11.68 -29.04
N LYS A 83 -19.22 11.44 -28.46
CA LYS A 83 -20.49 11.58 -29.17
C LYS A 83 -20.73 13.03 -29.60
N THR A 84 -20.47 13.99 -28.73
CA THR A 84 -20.58 15.42 -29.07
C THR A 84 -19.54 15.83 -30.10
N LEU A 85 -18.30 15.36 -30.01
CA LEU A 85 -17.26 15.67 -30.98
C LEU A 85 -17.61 15.15 -32.38
N ASN A 86 -18.09 13.90 -32.47
CA ASN A 86 -18.54 13.33 -33.74
C ASN A 86 -19.74 14.07 -34.33
N ASN A 87 -20.68 14.52 -33.48
CA ASN A 87 -21.83 15.30 -33.91
C ASN A 87 -21.44 16.70 -34.37
N LEU A 88 -20.37 17.28 -33.83
CA LEU A 88 -19.85 18.58 -34.25
C LEU A 88 -19.05 18.46 -35.55
N SER A 89 -18.22 17.43 -35.70
CA SER A 89 -17.44 17.19 -36.94
C SER A 89 -18.30 16.81 -38.15
N THR A 90 -19.51 16.29 -37.93
CA THR A 90 -20.49 16.02 -39.00
C THR A 90 -21.38 17.21 -39.31
N LYS A 91 -21.30 18.30 -38.54
CA LYS A 91 -22.11 19.51 -38.69
C LYS A 91 -21.33 20.69 -39.29
N GLU A 92 -20.07 20.49 -39.66
CA GLU A 92 -19.32 21.42 -40.53
C GLU A 92 -19.82 21.23 -41.97
N ILE A 93 -20.67 22.17 -42.39
CA ILE A 93 -20.99 22.50 -43.79
C ILE A 93 -20.08 23.65 -44.19
#